data_AF-A0A7V9LEH8-F1
#
_entry.id   AF-A0A7V9LEH8-F1
#
_cell.length_a   1.000
_cell.length_b   1.000
_cell.length_c   1.000
_cell.angle_alpha   90.00
_cell.angle_beta   90.00
_cell.angle_gamma   90.00
#
_symmetry.space_group_name_H-M   'P 1'
#
loop_
_entity.id
_entity.type
_entity.pdbx_description
1 polymer ?
#
loop_
_entity_poly.entity_id
_entity_poly.type
_entity_poly.pdbx_seq_one_letter_code
_entity_poly.pdbx_strand_id
1 'polypeptide(L)'
;MRWLFAAVIGLGLVPDALADERQCRVLDLEFLPLSANGNATPPQIVGWLEDAAGNFVDTIFITQATGTFGIGNRPGRFDFNSGPLWPYGRRITTFPVWSTKQPLRWPRLEFQDGNDNGLSHAVMKSSLDLHFCRPVRPTEFDADGVSCPTERALTDKGVLTGTDSDRYPPREDLVFSPTIDHPSAEMLAILNPFDAVSSPTPPLDVEALVSYAMSPEVPPGDYVLFLEVSKEFDTNASYDKTTYPSPVVAFSEYGLPYRGQPSVIYRVPISVTTVATAGTALEYVGYGDPDGIDGNIREPDDTISNLPGSGAGRLGLISNGSAMYRLRVVSRRELDNTSPDHPRRIRPTALTSTSATVTFIAPGDDYQEGPVKGYEVRYRAIGVAGADRVGEPITEENFSTSTVVTTSVAISLPRTEQLITVEGLLPETTYSIGIRAFDDCRNISTLSVIEVTTTERTSGDVDACFIATAAFGSKMAGDVEELRSFRDRILGKTVLGELAIEAYYTFGPAVSRLIGESELLRATARGALEPIVDAVR
;
A
#
# COMPACT_ATOMS: atom_id res chain seq x y z
N MET A 1 56.85 -13.50 -64.26
CA MET A 1 55.43 -13.88 -64.43
C MET A 1 54.96 -14.53 -63.14
N ARG A 2 54.40 -13.74 -62.20
CA ARG A 2 53.44 -14.15 -61.16
C ARG A 2 53.04 -12.92 -60.32
N TRP A 3 51.93 -12.34 -60.76
CA TRP A 3 50.84 -11.62 -60.11
C TRP A 3 50.94 -11.13 -58.66
N LEU A 4 50.53 -9.88 -58.51
CA LEU A 4 50.19 -9.13 -57.29
C LEU A 4 49.15 -9.82 -56.41
N PHE A 5 49.25 -9.64 -55.10
CA PHE A 5 48.12 -9.27 -54.24
C PHE A 5 48.61 -8.24 -53.21
N ALA A 6 48.19 -6.99 -53.39
CA ALA A 6 48.30 -5.94 -52.38
C ALA A 6 47.09 -6.05 -51.45
N ALA A 7 47.31 -6.41 -50.19
CA ALA A 7 46.29 -6.32 -49.16
C ALA A 7 46.31 -4.89 -48.60
N VAL A 8 45.31 -4.10 -48.99
CA VAL A 8 44.99 -2.81 -48.38
C VAL A 8 44.42 -3.11 -47.00
N ILE A 9 45.18 -2.78 -45.94
CA ILE A 9 44.67 -2.74 -44.57
C ILE A 9 43.81 -1.47 -44.49
N GLY A 10 42.50 -1.63 -44.65
CA GLY A 10 41.55 -0.58 -44.30
C GLY A 10 41.60 -0.38 -42.78
N LEU A 11 41.88 0.85 -42.34
CA LEU A 11 41.49 1.30 -41.01
C LEU A 11 39.95 1.24 -40.96
N GLY A 12 39.43 0.12 -40.48
CA GLY A 12 38.05 0.04 -40.03
C GLY A 12 37.90 0.95 -38.82
N LEU A 13 37.12 2.02 -38.98
CA LEU A 13 36.43 2.66 -37.87
C LEU A 13 35.66 1.55 -37.15
N VAL A 14 36.13 1.19 -35.95
CA VAL A 14 35.36 0.39 -35.02
C VAL A 14 34.12 1.23 -34.70
N PRO A 15 32.90 0.73 -34.92
CA PRO A 15 31.72 1.45 -34.46
C PRO A 15 31.81 1.56 -32.93
N ASP A 16 31.49 2.74 -32.37
CA ASP A 16 31.28 3.00 -30.93
C ASP A 16 30.08 2.22 -30.36
N ALA A 17 29.88 0.98 -30.81
CA ALA A 17 28.84 0.06 -30.41
C ALA A 17 29.42 -0.97 -29.44
N LEU A 18 30.03 -0.47 -28.38
CA LEU A 18 29.82 -1.03 -27.05
C LEU A 18 29.21 0.11 -26.27
N ALA A 19 27.88 0.15 -26.22
CA ALA A 19 27.19 0.91 -25.21
C ALA A 19 27.80 0.51 -23.86
N ASP A 20 28.35 1.48 -23.15
CA ASP A 20 29.00 1.29 -21.86
C ASP A 20 27.99 0.60 -20.91
N GLU A 21 28.15 -0.70 -20.65
CA GLU A 21 27.29 -1.56 -19.80
C GLU A 21 27.26 -1.12 -18.32
N ARG A 22 27.70 0.11 -18.02
CA ARG A 22 28.00 0.64 -16.68
C ARG A 22 27.28 1.95 -16.36
N GLN A 23 26.31 2.35 -17.18
CA GLN A 23 25.61 3.63 -17.03
C GLN A 23 24.09 3.42 -16.99
N CYS A 24 23.45 3.82 -15.90
CA CYS A 24 22.01 3.96 -15.88
C CYS A 24 21.61 5.42 -16.16
N ARG A 25 20.37 5.58 -16.63
CA ARG A 25 19.77 6.90 -16.87
C ARG A 25 18.78 7.14 -15.76
N VAL A 26 18.95 8.23 -15.01
CA VAL A 26 18.07 8.56 -13.89
C VAL A 26 17.26 9.81 -14.26
N LEU A 27 15.96 9.75 -13.97
CA LEU A 27 15.07 10.90 -13.98
C LEU A 27 14.81 11.31 -12.54
N ASP A 28 15.21 12.52 -12.20
CA ASP A 28 14.90 13.15 -10.92
C ASP A 28 13.71 14.11 -11.08
N LEU A 29 12.65 13.89 -10.31
CA LEU A 29 11.46 14.72 -10.26
C LEU A 29 11.53 15.56 -8.99
N GLU A 30 11.53 16.87 -9.16
CA GLU A 30 11.52 17.86 -8.09
C GLU A 30 10.17 18.58 -8.06
N PHE A 31 9.46 18.50 -6.93
CA PHE A 31 8.18 19.18 -6.72
C PHE A 31 7.91 19.42 -5.23
N LEU A 32 6.98 20.32 -4.90
CA LEU A 32 6.65 20.68 -3.52
C LEU A 32 5.16 20.45 -3.26
N PRO A 33 4.71 19.32 -2.69
CA PRO A 33 3.30 19.17 -2.34
C PRO A 33 2.96 20.11 -1.17
N LEU A 34 1.88 20.89 -1.29
CA LEU A 34 1.50 21.87 -0.28
C LEU A 34 0.30 21.41 0.57
N SER A 35 0.34 21.72 1.86
CA SER A 35 -0.85 21.68 2.69
C SER A 35 -1.83 22.79 2.28
N ALA A 36 -3.13 22.52 2.39
CA ALA A 36 -4.14 23.56 2.24
C ALA A 36 -4.49 24.11 3.62
N ASN A 37 -4.78 25.41 3.72
CA ASN A 37 -5.21 26.03 4.99
C ASN A 37 -6.41 25.27 5.59
N GLY A 38 -6.18 24.56 6.71
CA GLY A 38 -7.20 23.77 7.41
C GLY A 38 -7.49 22.38 6.82
N ASN A 39 -6.77 21.95 5.78
CA ASN A 39 -6.86 20.59 5.23
C ASN A 39 -5.45 20.00 5.03
N ALA A 40 -5.09 19.09 5.94
CA ALA A 40 -3.82 18.37 5.97
C ALA A 40 -3.84 17.04 5.17
N THR A 41 -4.91 16.75 4.42
CA THR A 41 -4.97 15.53 3.59
C THR A 41 -3.89 15.59 2.51
N PRO A 42 -2.94 14.63 2.50
CA PRO A 42 -1.89 14.59 1.50
C PRO A 42 -2.47 14.21 0.13
N PRO A 43 -1.97 14.79 -0.98
CA PRO A 43 -2.42 14.39 -2.30
C PRO A 43 -1.97 12.97 -2.66
N GLN A 44 -2.69 12.33 -3.55
CA GLN A 44 -2.19 11.19 -4.31
C GLN A 44 -1.48 11.72 -5.56
N ILE A 45 -0.34 11.14 -5.91
CA ILE A 45 0.48 11.57 -7.04
C ILE A 45 0.88 10.34 -7.89
N VAL A 46 0.79 10.47 -9.21
CA VAL A 46 1.35 9.49 -10.16
C VAL A 46 2.14 10.20 -11.23
N GLY A 47 3.32 9.67 -11.55
CA GLY A 47 4.16 10.12 -12.65
C GLY A 47 4.28 9.03 -13.70
N TRP A 48 4.25 9.41 -14.98
CA TRP A 48 4.53 8.49 -16.08
C TRP A 48 5.29 9.19 -17.20
N LEU A 49 5.90 8.36 -18.05
CA LEU A 49 6.69 8.79 -19.20
C LEU A 49 5.96 8.42 -20.49
N GLU A 50 5.93 9.35 -21.44
CA GLU A 50 5.54 9.10 -22.83
C GLU A 50 6.71 9.42 -23.77
N ASP A 51 6.80 8.70 -24.88
CA ASP A 51 7.74 9.02 -25.96
C ASP A 51 7.29 10.26 -26.76
N ALA A 52 8.13 10.74 -27.67
CA ALA A 52 7.79 11.89 -28.53
C ALA A 52 6.56 11.67 -29.42
N ALA A 53 6.13 10.42 -29.66
CA ALA A 53 4.94 10.08 -30.41
C ALA A 53 3.67 10.00 -29.53
N GLY A 54 3.81 10.15 -28.20
CA GLY A 54 2.71 10.06 -27.24
C GLY A 54 2.37 8.63 -26.82
N ASN A 55 3.25 7.67 -27.09
CA ASN A 55 3.09 6.31 -26.59
C ASN A 55 3.55 6.23 -25.14
N PHE A 56 2.79 5.51 -24.31
CA PHE A 56 3.18 5.21 -22.94
C PHE A 56 4.48 4.40 -22.89
N VAL A 57 5.42 4.81 -22.03
CA VAL A 57 6.70 4.13 -21.82
C VAL A 57 6.70 3.41 -20.49
N ASP A 58 6.54 4.12 -19.37
CA ASP A 58 6.53 3.51 -18.05
C ASP A 58 5.84 4.40 -16.99
N THR A 59 5.38 3.79 -15.91
CA THR A 59 4.99 4.50 -14.67
C THR A 59 6.24 4.63 -13.81
N ILE A 60 6.64 5.86 -13.53
CA ILE A 60 7.93 6.14 -12.86
C ILE A 60 7.78 6.33 -11.35
N PHE A 61 6.58 6.71 -10.91
CA PHE A 61 6.25 6.94 -9.51
C PHE A 61 4.74 6.83 -9.30
N ILE A 62 4.30 6.21 -8.22
CA ILE A 62 2.90 6.21 -7.80
C ILE A 62 2.80 6.22 -6.28
N THR A 63 1.88 7.00 -5.72
CA THR A 63 1.67 7.01 -4.28
C THR A 63 1.08 5.70 -3.78
N GLN A 64 1.57 5.24 -2.62
CA GLN A 64 1.27 3.93 -2.05
C GLN A 64 -0.23 3.62 -1.93
N ALA A 65 -1.08 4.60 -1.67
CA ALA A 65 -2.52 4.34 -1.58
C ALA A 65 -3.06 3.73 -2.89
N THR A 66 -2.59 4.21 -4.04
CA THR A 66 -2.98 3.65 -5.34
C THR A 66 -2.07 2.50 -5.76
N GLY A 67 -0.75 2.66 -5.61
CA GLY A 67 0.24 1.68 -6.03
C GLY A 67 0.19 0.38 -5.23
N THR A 68 0.37 0.43 -3.91
CA THR A 68 0.47 -0.74 -3.02
C THR A 68 -0.88 -1.14 -2.43
N PHE A 69 -1.67 -0.16 -1.97
CA PHE A 69 -2.94 -0.41 -1.28
C PHE A 69 -4.15 -0.48 -2.22
N GLY A 70 -3.92 -0.33 -3.53
CA GLY A 70 -4.90 -0.62 -4.58
C GLY A 70 -6.23 0.13 -4.42
N ILE A 71 -6.23 1.39 -3.91
CA ILE A 71 -7.49 2.11 -3.68
C ILE A 71 -8.35 2.24 -4.94
N GLY A 72 -7.74 2.22 -6.13
CA GLY A 72 -8.45 2.29 -7.40
C GLY A 72 -9.18 1.00 -7.81
N ASN A 73 -8.73 -0.18 -7.34
CA ASN A 73 -9.35 -1.48 -7.62
C ASN A 73 -9.49 -2.28 -6.31
N ARG A 74 -10.53 -1.93 -5.56
CA ARG A 74 -10.95 -2.62 -4.34
C ARG A 74 -12.47 -2.85 -4.35
N PRO A 75 -12.99 -3.82 -3.60
CA PRO A 75 -14.43 -4.05 -3.47
C PRO A 75 -15.19 -2.82 -3.00
N GLY A 76 -16.42 -2.65 -3.47
CA GLY A 76 -17.29 -1.54 -3.11
C GLY A 76 -17.40 -0.43 -4.16
N ARG A 77 -18.47 0.35 -4.07
CA ARG A 77 -18.77 1.45 -4.99
C ARG A 77 -17.78 2.59 -4.92
N PHE A 78 -17.58 3.27 -6.06
CA PHE A 78 -16.61 4.35 -6.13
C PHE A 78 -17.02 5.63 -5.38
N ASP A 79 -18.32 5.82 -5.17
CA ASP A 79 -18.92 7.06 -4.68
C ASP A 79 -19.17 7.06 -3.16
N PHE A 80 -18.70 6.04 -2.44
CA PHE A 80 -18.78 6.06 -0.98
C PHE A 80 -17.84 7.10 -0.36
N ASN A 81 -18.21 7.57 0.83
CA ASN A 81 -17.44 8.50 1.65
C ASN A 81 -16.01 8.02 1.97
N SER A 82 -15.15 8.96 2.37
CA SER A 82 -13.75 8.72 2.79
C SER A 82 -13.52 9.15 4.25
N GLY A 83 -12.36 8.80 4.81
CA GLY A 83 -11.94 9.00 6.18
C GLY A 83 -10.45 8.64 6.38
N PRO A 84 -9.92 8.77 7.61
CA PRO A 84 -8.54 8.49 7.97
C PRO A 84 -8.18 7.04 7.64
N LEU A 85 -7.14 6.88 6.82
CA LEU A 85 -6.70 5.59 6.28
C LEU A 85 -7.86 4.78 5.66
N TRP A 86 -8.83 5.48 5.04
CA TRP A 86 -9.96 4.81 4.42
C TRP A 86 -10.79 5.62 3.41
N PRO A 87 -10.73 5.23 2.13
CA PRO A 87 -11.86 5.39 1.22
C PRO A 87 -12.75 4.14 1.19
N TYR A 88 -14.07 4.27 1.45
CA TYR A 88 -14.98 3.16 1.18
C TYR A 88 -15.09 2.90 -0.30
N GLY A 89 -14.93 1.64 -0.71
CA GLY A 89 -14.97 1.28 -2.11
C GLY A 89 -13.82 1.83 -2.95
N ARG A 90 -13.87 1.54 -4.25
CA ARG A 90 -12.83 1.91 -5.21
C ARG A 90 -12.71 3.43 -5.40
N ARG A 91 -11.57 3.90 -5.91
CA ARG A 91 -11.31 5.31 -6.20
C ARG A 91 -10.91 5.51 -7.64
N ILE A 92 -11.87 5.27 -8.54
CA ILE A 92 -11.66 5.45 -10.00
C ILE A 92 -11.45 6.92 -10.38
N THR A 93 -11.82 7.86 -9.51
CA THR A 93 -11.56 9.30 -9.62
C THR A 93 -10.10 9.66 -9.32
N THR A 94 -9.31 8.73 -8.77
CA THR A 94 -7.89 8.95 -8.48
C THR A 94 -7.05 8.53 -9.67
N PHE A 95 -6.58 9.50 -10.45
CA PHE A 95 -5.77 9.32 -11.67
C PHE A 95 -6.50 8.81 -12.93
N PRO A 96 -7.62 9.41 -13.32
CA PRO A 96 -8.36 8.99 -14.52
C PRO A 96 -7.57 9.13 -15.82
N VAL A 97 -6.63 10.08 -15.90
CA VAL A 97 -5.79 10.27 -17.10
C VAL A 97 -4.75 9.15 -17.19
N TRP A 98 -3.90 9.00 -16.17
CA TRP A 98 -2.87 7.96 -16.13
C TRP A 98 -3.44 6.55 -16.32
N SER A 99 -4.52 6.22 -15.61
CA SER A 99 -5.11 4.86 -15.65
C SER A 99 -5.60 4.47 -17.05
N THR A 100 -5.99 5.46 -17.86
CA THR A 100 -6.38 5.24 -19.26
C THR A 100 -5.16 5.12 -20.19
N LYS A 101 -4.07 5.82 -19.89
CA LYS A 101 -2.83 5.85 -20.68
C LYS A 101 -1.99 4.59 -20.53
N GLN A 102 -1.85 4.10 -19.31
CA GLN A 102 -1.06 2.90 -19.02
C GLN A 102 -1.74 1.66 -19.65
N PRO A 103 -0.99 0.66 -20.16
CA PRO A 103 -1.55 -0.46 -20.94
C PRO A 103 -2.07 -1.64 -20.10
N LEU A 104 -1.68 -1.76 -18.84
CA LEU A 104 -2.02 -2.85 -17.94
C LEU A 104 -3.50 -2.82 -17.55
N ARG A 105 -4.11 -3.99 -17.48
CA ARG A 105 -5.50 -4.17 -17.07
C ARG A 105 -5.58 -5.29 -16.06
N TRP A 106 -6.53 -5.18 -15.15
CA TRP A 106 -6.75 -6.15 -14.09
C TRP A 106 -8.20 -6.60 -14.04
N PRO A 107 -8.48 -7.82 -13.55
CA PRO A 107 -9.84 -8.19 -13.21
C PRO A 107 -10.38 -7.24 -12.14
N ARG A 108 -11.68 -6.97 -12.21
CA ARG A 108 -12.34 -6.09 -11.27
C ARG A 108 -12.53 -6.79 -9.93
N LEU A 109 -12.15 -6.14 -8.84
CA LEU A 109 -12.49 -6.62 -7.50
C LEU A 109 -13.91 -6.21 -7.12
N GLU A 110 -14.68 -7.17 -6.61
CA GLU A 110 -16.02 -6.96 -6.04
C GLU A 110 -16.13 -7.68 -4.70
N PHE A 111 -17.12 -7.34 -3.87
CA PHE A 111 -17.35 -8.10 -2.64
C PHE A 111 -17.72 -9.55 -2.96
N GLN A 112 -17.33 -10.48 -2.09
CA GLN A 112 -17.51 -11.93 -2.33
C GLN A 112 -18.98 -12.38 -2.44
N ASP A 113 -19.93 -11.54 -2.02
CA ASP A 113 -21.37 -11.76 -2.14
C ASP A 113 -21.98 -11.09 -3.39
N GLY A 114 -21.17 -10.42 -4.20
CA GLY A 114 -21.56 -9.69 -5.40
C GLY A 114 -22.32 -8.38 -5.13
N ASN A 115 -22.33 -7.88 -3.89
CA ASN A 115 -23.08 -6.67 -3.52
C ASN A 115 -22.18 -5.49 -3.09
N ASP A 116 -21.71 -4.73 -4.08
CA ASP A 116 -20.89 -3.51 -3.90
C ASP A 116 -21.57 -2.36 -3.13
N ASN A 117 -22.85 -2.47 -2.75
CA ASN A 117 -23.52 -1.46 -1.90
C ASN A 117 -23.23 -1.65 -0.40
N GLY A 118 -22.51 -2.70 -0.01
CA GLY A 118 -22.04 -2.88 1.37
C GLY A 118 -20.80 -2.03 1.69
N LEU A 119 -20.57 -1.79 2.99
CA LEU A 119 -19.28 -1.25 3.47
C LEU A 119 -18.21 -2.35 3.54
N SER A 120 -18.61 -3.54 3.95
CA SER A 120 -17.83 -4.78 3.97
C SER A 120 -18.82 -5.94 4.18
N HIS A 121 -18.33 -7.18 4.15
CA HIS A 121 -19.08 -8.34 4.64
C HIS A 121 -19.32 -8.27 6.14
N ALA A 122 -20.23 -9.12 6.61
CA ALA A 122 -20.35 -9.39 8.03
C ALA A 122 -18.98 -9.78 8.61
N VAL A 123 -18.73 -9.39 9.86
CA VAL A 123 -17.44 -9.61 10.55
C VAL A 123 -16.95 -11.06 10.49
N MET A 124 -17.88 -12.03 10.48
CA MET A 124 -17.57 -13.47 10.39
C MET A 124 -17.16 -13.97 9.00
N LYS A 125 -17.31 -13.13 7.97
CA LYS A 125 -16.90 -13.38 6.59
C LYS A 125 -15.82 -12.38 6.13
N SER A 126 -15.20 -11.68 7.09
CA SER A 126 -14.16 -10.68 6.84
C SER A 126 -12.89 -11.09 7.59
N SER A 127 -11.73 -10.86 7.00
CA SER A 127 -10.43 -11.14 7.60
C SER A 127 -9.68 -9.85 7.92
N LEU A 128 -8.55 -9.97 8.64
CA LEU A 128 -7.80 -8.84 9.16
C LEU A 128 -7.30 -7.92 8.02
N ASP A 129 -7.56 -6.62 8.14
CA ASP A 129 -6.95 -5.58 7.32
C ASP A 129 -5.87 -4.87 8.12
N LEU A 130 -4.66 -4.80 7.56
CA LEU A 130 -3.51 -4.18 8.21
C LEU A 130 -3.40 -2.69 7.91
N HIS A 131 -4.02 -2.22 6.83
CA HIS A 131 -3.88 -0.83 6.37
C HIS A 131 -5.18 -0.03 6.54
N PHE A 132 -6.30 -0.57 6.06
CA PHE A 132 -7.57 0.16 6.09
C PHE A 132 -8.28 0.00 7.44
N CYS A 133 -8.90 1.07 7.94
CA CYS A 133 -9.56 1.11 9.26
C CYS A 133 -10.92 0.39 9.34
N ARG A 134 -11.68 0.53 10.46
CA ARG A 134 -13.16 0.28 10.57
C ARG A 134 -14.06 1.54 10.34
N PRO A 135 -15.29 1.44 9.81
CA PRO A 135 -16.09 2.62 9.51
C PRO A 135 -16.22 3.48 10.76
N VAL A 136 -16.02 4.78 10.61
CA VAL A 136 -16.17 5.75 11.70
C VAL A 136 -17.12 6.84 11.27
N ARG A 137 -17.97 7.27 12.21
CA ARG A 137 -18.84 8.43 12.02
C ARG A 137 -18.02 9.71 12.14
N PRO A 138 -18.48 10.82 11.56
CA PRO A 138 -17.84 12.12 11.72
C PRO A 138 -17.57 12.55 13.17
N THR A 139 -18.42 12.13 14.11
CA THR A 139 -18.27 12.41 15.54
C THR A 139 -17.19 11.57 16.23
N GLU A 140 -16.68 10.54 15.57
CA GLU A 140 -15.60 9.66 16.07
C GLU A 140 -14.21 10.09 15.55
N PHE A 141 -14.12 11.12 14.70
CA PHE A 141 -12.83 11.70 14.31
C PHE A 141 -12.26 12.51 15.47
N ASP A 142 -11.15 12.06 16.05
CA ASP A 142 -10.38 12.87 16.98
C ASP A 142 -9.66 14.00 16.22
N ALA A 143 -9.30 15.09 16.92
CA ALA A 143 -8.77 16.32 16.32
C ALA A 143 -7.50 16.10 15.46
N ASP A 144 -6.79 14.99 15.67
CA ASP A 144 -5.57 14.64 14.94
C ASP A 144 -5.81 13.88 13.64
N GLY A 145 -7.04 13.46 13.31
CA GLY A 145 -7.56 13.12 11.96
C GLY A 145 -6.77 12.14 11.07
N VAL A 146 -5.66 11.57 11.55
CA VAL A 146 -4.65 10.83 10.76
C VAL A 146 -4.41 9.44 11.34
N SER A 147 -4.70 9.21 12.63
CA SER A 147 -4.58 7.91 13.28
C SER A 147 -5.87 7.09 13.15
N CYS A 148 -5.70 5.82 12.78
CA CYS A 148 -6.80 4.85 12.75
C CYS A 148 -7.41 4.70 14.15
N PRO A 149 -8.72 4.94 14.37
CA PRO A 149 -9.32 4.77 15.69
C PRO A 149 -9.46 3.31 16.15
N THR A 150 -8.90 2.34 15.41
CA THR A 150 -8.95 0.92 15.74
C THR A 150 -7.68 0.18 15.38
N GLU A 151 -7.23 -0.68 16.30
CA GLU A 151 -6.04 -1.52 16.12
C GLU A 151 -6.24 -2.71 15.16
N ARG A 152 -7.48 -3.10 14.81
CA ARG A 152 -7.77 -4.27 13.95
C ARG A 152 -9.08 -4.13 13.16
N ALA A 153 -9.01 -3.75 11.89
CA ALA A 153 -10.17 -3.77 11.01
C ALA A 153 -10.39 -5.17 10.40
N LEU A 154 -11.65 -5.56 10.22
CA LEU A 154 -12.01 -6.79 9.51
C LEU A 154 -12.74 -6.38 8.23
N THR A 155 -12.14 -6.69 7.08
CA THR A 155 -12.66 -6.31 5.76
C THR A 155 -12.76 -7.53 4.85
N ASP A 156 -13.71 -7.49 3.92
CA ASP A 156 -13.73 -8.40 2.79
C ASP A 156 -12.61 -8.03 1.80
N LYS A 157 -11.77 -9.00 1.44
CA LYS A 157 -10.68 -8.84 0.47
C LYS A 157 -11.17 -8.85 -0.98
N GLY A 158 -12.40 -9.31 -1.18
CA GLY A 158 -13.05 -9.37 -2.46
C GLY A 158 -12.73 -10.61 -3.27
N VAL A 159 -13.43 -10.70 -4.39
CA VAL A 159 -13.24 -11.72 -5.43
C VAL A 159 -12.91 -11.01 -6.74
N LEU A 160 -11.97 -11.58 -7.49
CA LEU A 160 -11.69 -11.13 -8.86
C LEU A 160 -12.85 -11.57 -9.76
N THR A 161 -13.49 -10.61 -10.39
CA THR A 161 -14.66 -10.80 -11.25
C THR A 161 -14.37 -10.34 -12.68
N GLY A 162 -15.00 -11.01 -13.64
CA GLY A 162 -15.01 -10.60 -15.04
C GLY A 162 -13.69 -10.79 -15.80
N THR A 163 -13.58 -10.08 -16.93
CA THR A 163 -12.37 -9.97 -17.77
C THR A 163 -11.51 -8.79 -17.33
N ASP A 164 -10.21 -8.81 -17.62
CA ASP A 164 -9.24 -7.73 -17.34
C ASP A 164 -9.72 -6.38 -17.91
N SER A 165 -10.40 -5.59 -17.09
CA SER A 165 -11.11 -4.38 -17.52
C SER A 165 -10.92 -3.21 -16.56
N ASP A 166 -10.49 -3.47 -15.33
CA ASP A 166 -10.12 -2.42 -14.39
C ASP A 166 -8.77 -1.82 -14.79
N ARG A 167 -8.63 -0.52 -14.57
CA ARG A 167 -7.47 0.29 -14.96
C ARG A 167 -6.53 0.56 -13.79
N TYR A 168 -6.88 0.06 -12.60
CA TYR A 168 -6.11 0.24 -11.38
C TYR A 168 -5.59 -1.11 -10.86
N PRO A 169 -4.37 -1.11 -10.30
CA PRO A 169 -3.78 -2.31 -9.73
C PRO A 169 -4.60 -2.76 -8.50
N PRO A 170 -4.74 -4.08 -8.28
CA PRO A 170 -5.20 -4.60 -7.01
C PRO A 170 -4.14 -4.37 -5.93
N ARG A 171 -4.52 -4.49 -4.66
CA ARG A 171 -3.60 -4.30 -3.52
C ARG A 171 -2.67 -5.49 -3.29
N GLU A 172 -1.50 -5.25 -2.69
CA GLU A 172 -0.48 -6.27 -2.42
C GLU A 172 -0.25 -6.59 -0.92
N ASP A 173 -0.83 -5.80 -0.02
CA ASP A 173 -0.57 -5.81 1.43
C ASP A 173 -1.44 -6.79 2.24
N LEU A 174 -2.02 -7.81 1.58
CA LEU A 174 -3.03 -8.66 2.18
C LEU A 174 -2.45 -9.77 3.07
N VAL A 175 -3.14 -10.00 4.20
CA VAL A 175 -3.02 -11.23 4.99
C VAL A 175 -4.16 -12.16 4.60
N PHE A 176 -3.84 -13.21 3.86
CA PHE A 176 -4.81 -14.19 3.39
C PHE A 176 -5.28 -15.15 4.50
N SER A 177 -6.59 -15.36 4.59
CA SER A 177 -7.22 -16.38 5.43
C SER A 177 -7.89 -17.47 4.58
N PRO A 178 -7.34 -18.70 4.51
CA PRO A 178 -7.86 -19.76 3.63
C PRO A 178 -9.27 -20.26 3.99
N THR A 179 -9.77 -19.90 5.18
CA THR A 179 -11.10 -20.30 5.67
C THR A 179 -12.18 -19.24 5.43
N ILE A 180 -11.79 -18.00 5.14
CA ILE A 180 -12.70 -16.84 5.04
C ILE A 180 -12.59 -16.18 3.67
N ASP A 181 -11.37 -15.97 3.19
CA ASP A 181 -11.11 -15.20 1.98
C ASP A 181 -11.25 -16.07 0.73
N HIS A 182 -11.73 -15.45 -0.34
CA HIS A 182 -11.75 -16.09 -1.65
C HIS A 182 -10.30 -16.32 -2.14
N PRO A 183 -9.99 -17.44 -2.84
CA PRO A 183 -8.65 -17.71 -3.39
C PRO A 183 -8.08 -16.61 -4.30
N SER A 184 -8.94 -15.72 -4.82
CA SER A 184 -8.51 -14.52 -5.56
C SER A 184 -7.58 -13.63 -4.75
N ALA A 185 -7.73 -13.58 -3.42
CA ALA A 185 -6.90 -12.78 -2.54
C ALA A 185 -5.41 -13.16 -2.60
N GLU A 186 -5.10 -14.44 -2.85
CA GLU A 186 -3.71 -14.92 -3.00
C GLU A 186 -3.04 -14.38 -4.27
N MET A 187 -3.83 -14.01 -5.28
CA MET A 187 -3.31 -13.54 -6.56
C MET A 187 -3.11 -12.02 -6.61
N LEU A 188 -3.67 -11.25 -5.68
CA LEU A 188 -3.69 -9.79 -5.79
C LEU A 188 -2.29 -9.17 -5.78
N ALA A 189 -1.43 -9.63 -4.87
CA ALA A 189 -0.03 -9.18 -4.82
C ALA A 189 0.74 -9.57 -6.09
N ILE A 190 0.49 -10.77 -6.64
CA ILE A 190 1.14 -11.25 -7.86
C ILE A 190 0.74 -10.40 -9.08
N LEU A 191 -0.49 -9.91 -9.09
CA LEU A 191 -1.03 -9.10 -10.18
C LEU A 191 -0.54 -7.65 -10.15
N ASN A 192 0.00 -7.16 -9.04
CA ASN A 192 0.40 -5.77 -8.89
C ASN A 192 1.90 -5.58 -9.22
N PRO A 193 2.25 -4.84 -10.28
CA PRO A 193 3.64 -4.66 -10.70
C PRO A 193 4.28 -3.37 -10.16
N PHE A 194 3.60 -2.63 -9.28
CA PHE A 194 4.04 -1.29 -8.89
C PHE A 194 4.87 -1.26 -7.61
N ASP A 195 5.23 -2.39 -7.02
CA ASP A 195 6.04 -2.48 -5.80
C ASP A 195 7.32 -1.62 -5.88
N ALA A 196 8.00 -1.60 -7.03
CA ALA A 196 9.26 -0.89 -7.22
C ALA A 196 9.10 0.64 -7.33
N VAL A 197 7.96 1.13 -7.80
CA VAL A 197 7.69 2.57 -8.06
C VAL A 197 6.64 3.15 -7.11
N SER A 198 6.08 2.31 -6.24
CA SER A 198 5.12 2.68 -5.21
C SER A 198 5.86 3.20 -3.98
N SER A 199 5.49 4.38 -3.49
CA SER A 199 6.10 4.95 -2.29
C SER A 199 5.12 5.84 -1.51
N PRO A 200 5.35 6.09 -0.21
CA PRO A 200 4.52 7.00 0.56
C PRO A 200 4.40 8.36 -0.13
N THR A 201 3.26 9.04 0.01
CA THR A 201 3.14 10.43 -0.44
C THR A 201 4.25 11.26 0.23
N PRO A 202 5.01 12.08 -0.53
CA PRO A 202 6.02 12.93 0.07
C PRO A 202 5.42 13.87 1.12
N PRO A 203 6.19 14.21 2.19
CA PRO A 203 5.70 15.10 3.23
C PRO A 203 5.23 16.45 2.67
N LEU A 204 4.11 16.94 3.20
CA LEU A 204 3.60 18.26 2.83
C LEU A 204 4.56 19.36 3.25
N ASP A 205 4.60 20.42 2.44
CA ASP A 205 5.39 21.63 2.66
C ASP A 205 6.91 21.40 2.70
N VAL A 206 7.37 20.25 2.18
CA VAL A 206 8.78 19.89 2.00
C VAL A 206 9.02 19.59 0.52
N GLU A 207 10.11 20.13 -0.03
CA GLU A 207 10.51 19.80 -1.41
C GLU A 207 10.81 18.31 -1.52
N ALA A 208 10.11 17.65 -2.43
CA ALA A 208 10.25 16.24 -2.73
C ALA A 208 11.19 16.05 -3.92
N LEU A 209 12.07 15.06 -3.79
CA LEU A 209 12.92 14.56 -4.86
C LEU A 209 12.61 13.07 -5.06
N VAL A 210 12.07 12.71 -6.22
CA VAL A 210 11.80 11.32 -6.60
C VAL A 210 12.73 10.94 -7.75
N SER A 211 13.57 9.94 -7.53
CA SER A 211 14.50 9.43 -8.54
C SER A 211 13.98 8.13 -9.14
N TYR A 212 14.02 8.04 -10.47
CA TYR A 212 13.62 6.85 -11.23
C TYR A 212 14.73 6.44 -12.18
N ALA A 213 15.24 5.22 -12.01
CA ALA A 213 16.15 4.59 -12.95
C ALA A 213 15.35 4.11 -14.18
N MET A 214 15.62 4.71 -15.34
CA MET A 214 15.02 4.28 -16.59
C MET A 214 15.53 2.89 -16.96
N SER A 215 14.62 2.03 -17.43
CA SER A 215 14.99 0.73 -18.00
C SER A 215 16.07 0.89 -19.08
N PRO A 216 17.12 0.05 -19.08
CA PRO A 216 18.15 0.09 -20.10
C PRO A 216 17.60 -0.12 -21.52
N GLU A 217 16.44 -0.79 -21.64
CA GLU A 217 15.73 -1.05 -22.90
C GLU A 217 15.10 0.22 -23.51
N VAL A 218 14.84 1.26 -22.70
CA VAL A 218 14.27 2.53 -23.17
C VAL A 218 15.39 3.39 -23.79
N PRO A 219 15.37 3.65 -25.11
CA PRO A 219 16.49 4.31 -25.79
C PRO A 219 16.66 5.78 -25.37
N PRO A 220 17.85 6.38 -25.52
CA PRO A 220 17.99 7.84 -25.45
C PRO A 220 17.09 8.52 -26.50
N GLY A 221 16.53 9.68 -26.17
CA GLY A 221 15.58 10.37 -27.04
C GLY A 221 14.79 11.47 -26.34
N ASP A 222 13.83 12.04 -27.06
CA ASP A 222 12.90 13.02 -26.50
C ASP A 222 11.69 12.33 -25.89
N TYR A 223 11.35 12.72 -24.67
CA TYR A 223 10.27 12.19 -23.89
C TYR A 223 9.43 13.31 -23.28
N VAL A 224 8.26 12.94 -22.78
CA VAL A 224 7.38 13.82 -22.03
C VAL A 224 7.04 13.14 -20.72
N LEU A 225 7.43 13.76 -19.62
CA LEU A 225 7.01 13.34 -18.29
C LEU A 225 5.70 14.03 -17.93
N PHE A 226 4.74 13.24 -17.46
CA PHE A 226 3.51 13.74 -16.89
C PHE A 226 3.46 13.44 -15.40
N LEU A 227 2.85 14.35 -14.64
CA LEU A 227 2.56 14.17 -13.22
C LEU A 227 1.11 14.54 -12.97
N GLU A 228 0.31 13.57 -12.53
CA GLU A 228 -1.08 13.77 -12.18
C GLU A 228 -1.23 13.77 -10.65
N VAL A 229 -1.85 14.83 -10.12
CA VAL A 229 -1.97 15.09 -8.69
C VAL A 229 -3.45 15.16 -8.33
N SER A 230 -3.92 14.21 -7.53
CA SER A 230 -5.30 14.11 -7.04
C SER A 230 -5.35 14.42 -5.54
N LYS A 231 -6.40 15.09 -5.06
CA LYS A 231 -6.57 15.40 -3.64
C LYS A 231 -8.04 15.29 -3.25
N GLU A 232 -8.33 14.39 -2.30
CA GLU A 232 -9.66 14.30 -1.69
C GLU A 232 -9.95 15.54 -0.84
N PHE A 233 -11.23 15.87 -0.66
CA PHE A 233 -11.70 17.02 0.14
C PHE A 233 -11.20 18.39 -0.34
N ASP A 234 -10.71 18.49 -1.58
CA ASP A 234 -10.21 19.73 -2.16
C ASP A 234 -11.35 20.58 -2.74
N THR A 235 -12.18 21.14 -1.86
CA THR A 235 -13.40 21.86 -2.26
C THR A 235 -13.16 23.30 -2.70
N ASN A 236 -14.00 23.80 -3.60
CA ASN A 236 -14.10 25.22 -3.97
C ASN A 236 -15.54 25.55 -4.40
N ALA A 237 -15.81 26.75 -4.93
CA ALA A 237 -17.15 27.17 -5.33
C ALA A 237 -17.81 26.30 -6.43
N SER A 238 -17.01 25.68 -7.31
CA SER A 238 -17.47 24.79 -8.37
C SER A 238 -17.59 23.34 -7.90
N TYR A 239 -16.77 22.93 -6.95
CA TYR A 239 -16.65 21.58 -6.42
C TYR A 239 -16.89 21.55 -4.91
N ASP A 240 -18.10 21.91 -4.50
CA ASP A 240 -18.57 21.79 -3.12
C ASP A 240 -19.82 20.91 -3.02
N LYS A 241 -20.32 20.72 -1.79
CA LYS A 241 -21.51 19.92 -1.50
C LYS A 241 -22.81 20.44 -2.13
N THR A 242 -22.82 21.65 -2.67
CA THR A 242 -24.01 22.30 -3.25
C THR A 242 -23.96 22.26 -4.78
N THR A 243 -22.82 22.61 -5.36
CA THR A 243 -22.61 22.67 -6.81
C THR A 243 -22.21 21.31 -7.38
N TYR A 244 -21.49 20.49 -6.60
CA TYR A 244 -21.04 19.14 -6.98
C TYR A 244 -21.28 18.12 -5.83
N PRO A 245 -22.54 17.88 -5.45
CA PRO A 245 -22.87 17.00 -4.33
C PRO A 245 -22.40 15.57 -4.58
N SER A 246 -21.99 14.88 -3.52
CA SER A 246 -21.78 13.43 -3.58
C SER A 246 -23.11 12.68 -3.73
N PRO A 247 -23.15 11.58 -4.51
CA PRO A 247 -24.34 10.76 -4.63
C PRO A 247 -24.84 10.27 -3.27
N VAL A 248 -26.16 10.04 -3.17
CA VAL A 248 -26.75 9.40 -1.99
C VAL A 248 -26.39 7.92 -2.03
N VAL A 249 -25.63 7.49 -1.02
CA VAL A 249 -25.16 6.12 -0.86
C VAL A 249 -25.74 5.49 0.41
N ALA A 250 -25.80 4.16 0.45
CA ALA A 250 -26.03 3.45 1.71
C ALA A 250 -24.92 3.82 2.72
N PHE A 251 -25.26 3.81 4.01
CA PHE A 251 -24.30 4.10 5.09
C PHE A 251 -23.66 5.50 5.04
N SER A 252 -24.37 6.48 4.45
CA SER A 252 -23.92 7.87 4.32
C SER A 252 -23.57 8.57 5.65
N GLU A 253 -23.98 8.00 6.79
CA GLU A 253 -23.64 8.45 8.13
C GLU A 253 -22.18 8.15 8.54
N TYR A 254 -21.45 7.33 7.77
CA TYR A 254 -20.03 7.02 7.99
C TYR A 254 -19.14 7.77 7.01
N GLY A 255 -17.97 8.21 7.49
CA GLY A 255 -17.02 8.99 6.70
C GLY A 255 -17.50 10.40 6.34
N LEU A 256 -16.75 11.05 5.46
CA LEU A 256 -17.07 12.36 4.86
C LEU A 256 -17.14 12.23 3.33
N PRO A 257 -18.03 12.99 2.66
CA PRO A 257 -18.02 13.10 1.21
C PRO A 257 -16.64 13.53 0.69
N TYR A 258 -15.99 12.65 -0.08
CA TYR A 258 -14.59 12.80 -0.46
C TYR A 258 -14.36 13.70 -1.69
N ARG A 259 -15.44 13.94 -2.46
CA ARG A 259 -15.38 14.70 -3.71
C ARG A 259 -14.80 16.09 -3.48
N GLY A 260 -14.06 16.54 -4.47
CA GLY A 260 -13.46 17.86 -4.56
C GLY A 260 -13.08 18.14 -6.00
N GLN A 261 -12.20 19.12 -6.19
CA GLN A 261 -11.63 19.42 -7.50
C GLN A 261 -10.96 18.19 -8.12
N PRO A 262 -11.07 18.00 -9.45
CA PRO A 262 -10.46 16.86 -10.16
C PRO A 262 -8.94 16.82 -10.01
N SER A 263 -8.32 15.72 -10.47
CA SER A 263 -6.86 15.65 -10.58
C SER A 263 -6.34 16.74 -11.53
N VAL A 264 -5.17 17.31 -11.23
CA VAL A 264 -4.48 18.27 -12.10
C VAL A 264 -3.23 17.64 -12.69
N ILE A 265 -2.91 17.96 -13.93
CA ILE A 265 -1.84 17.34 -14.72
C ILE A 265 -0.77 18.37 -15.02
N TYR A 266 0.48 18.06 -14.69
CA TYR A 266 1.67 18.79 -15.14
C TYR A 266 2.37 18.00 -16.24
N ARG A 267 3.01 18.72 -17.17
CA ARG A 267 3.67 18.13 -18.34
C ARG A 267 5.03 18.77 -18.54
N VAL A 268 6.07 17.95 -18.58
CA VAL A 268 7.47 18.39 -18.76
C VAL A 268 8.11 17.63 -19.92
N PRO A 269 8.35 18.30 -21.06
CA PRO A 269 9.24 17.77 -22.09
C PRO A 269 10.66 17.62 -21.55
N ILE A 270 11.31 16.49 -21.83
CA ILE A 270 12.68 16.20 -21.39
C ILE A 270 13.43 15.40 -22.47
N SER A 271 14.68 15.78 -22.74
CA SER A 271 15.54 15.05 -23.68
C SER A 271 16.53 14.19 -22.90
N VAL A 272 16.45 12.87 -23.04
CA VAL A 272 17.34 11.92 -22.39
C VAL A 272 18.56 11.69 -23.29
N THR A 273 19.72 12.22 -22.90
CA THR A 273 20.92 12.25 -23.76
C THR A 273 22.19 11.72 -23.07
N THR A 274 23.36 12.02 -23.64
CA THR A 274 24.68 11.78 -23.02
C THR A 274 25.05 12.78 -21.95
N VAL A 275 24.40 13.95 -21.94
CA VAL A 275 24.61 15.01 -20.97
C VAL A 275 23.34 15.22 -20.17
N ALA A 276 23.50 15.75 -18.95
CA ALA A 276 22.35 16.06 -18.12
C ALA A 276 21.48 17.15 -18.78
N THR A 277 20.18 16.96 -18.76
CA THR A 277 19.19 17.91 -19.27
C THR A 277 18.15 18.19 -18.19
N ALA A 278 17.45 19.30 -18.30
CA ALA A 278 16.36 19.61 -17.39
C ALA A 278 15.19 20.24 -18.15
N GLY A 279 13.98 19.88 -17.73
CA GLY A 279 12.72 20.48 -18.15
C GLY A 279 11.95 20.97 -16.94
N THR A 280 11.07 21.95 -17.14
CA THR A 280 10.22 22.49 -16.06
C THR A 280 8.78 22.70 -16.53
N ALA A 281 7.86 22.63 -15.58
CA ALA A 281 6.49 23.08 -15.71
C ALA A 281 6.19 24.06 -14.58
N LEU A 282 5.78 25.27 -14.95
CA LEU A 282 5.30 26.28 -14.01
C LEU A 282 3.78 26.15 -13.80
N GLU A 283 3.06 25.92 -14.90
CA GLU A 283 1.61 25.77 -14.92
C GLU A 283 1.23 24.31 -15.17
N TYR A 284 0.05 23.94 -14.68
CA TYR A 284 -0.60 22.70 -15.06
C TYR A 284 -1.14 22.81 -16.50
N VAL A 285 -1.19 21.69 -17.23
CA VAL A 285 -1.69 21.64 -18.61
C VAL A 285 -3.18 21.32 -18.70
N GLY A 286 -3.81 20.93 -17.59
CA GLY A 286 -5.21 20.58 -17.57
C GLY A 286 -5.59 19.67 -16.42
N TYR A 287 -6.84 19.22 -16.40
CA TYR A 287 -7.40 18.41 -15.33
C TYR A 287 -8.16 17.18 -15.84
N GLY A 288 -8.26 16.14 -15.01
CA GLY A 288 -8.93 14.88 -15.32
C GLY A 288 -10.46 14.94 -15.19
N ASP A 289 -11.15 13.84 -15.45
CA ASP A 289 -12.60 13.77 -15.25
C ASP A 289 -12.93 13.71 -13.75
N PRO A 290 -13.83 14.58 -13.23
CA PRO A 290 -14.15 14.60 -11.81
C PRO A 290 -14.89 13.35 -11.30
N ASP A 291 -15.52 12.57 -12.19
CA ASP A 291 -16.15 11.29 -11.88
C ASP A 291 -15.29 10.08 -12.28
N GLY A 292 -14.12 10.32 -12.89
CA GLY A 292 -13.21 9.29 -13.36
C GLY A 292 -13.71 8.48 -14.56
N ILE A 293 -14.63 9.05 -15.35
CA ILE A 293 -15.30 8.35 -16.47
C ILE A 293 -14.34 8.14 -17.66
N ASP A 294 -13.50 9.12 -17.95
CA ASP A 294 -12.56 9.10 -19.08
C ASP A 294 -11.16 9.59 -18.70
N GLY A 295 -10.19 9.37 -19.58
CA GLY A 295 -8.82 9.84 -19.42
C GLY A 295 -8.48 11.08 -20.24
N ASN A 296 -9.48 11.88 -20.64
CA ASN A 296 -9.24 13.10 -21.42
C ASN A 296 -8.67 14.19 -20.50
N ILE A 297 -7.65 14.91 -21.00
CA ILE A 297 -7.13 16.11 -20.33
C ILE A 297 -8.01 17.28 -20.76
N ARG A 298 -8.72 17.87 -19.80
CA ARG A 298 -9.54 19.08 -20.01
C ARG A 298 -8.66 20.32 -19.84
N GLU A 299 -8.83 21.29 -20.72
CA GLU A 299 -8.07 22.54 -20.69
C GLU A 299 -8.28 23.30 -19.37
N PRO A 300 -7.27 24.03 -18.86
CA PRO A 300 -7.41 24.90 -17.72
C PRO A 300 -8.60 25.86 -17.83
N ASP A 301 -9.38 25.98 -16.77
CA ASP A 301 -10.50 26.92 -16.67
C ASP A 301 -10.68 27.48 -15.25
N ASP A 302 -11.66 28.37 -15.08
CA ASP A 302 -11.94 29.07 -13.81
C ASP A 302 -12.57 28.17 -12.73
N THR A 303 -12.87 26.91 -13.03
CA THR A 303 -13.40 25.96 -12.05
C THR A 303 -12.32 25.38 -11.15
N ILE A 304 -11.04 25.47 -11.55
CA ILE A 304 -9.89 24.98 -10.79
C ILE A 304 -9.22 26.13 -10.06
N SER A 305 -9.12 26.03 -8.74
CA SER A 305 -8.45 27.03 -7.90
C SER A 305 -6.93 27.01 -8.13
N ASN A 306 -6.27 28.13 -7.81
CA ASN A 306 -4.81 28.23 -7.78
C ASN A 306 -4.32 28.71 -6.40
N LEU A 307 -5.00 28.25 -5.35
CA LEU A 307 -4.66 28.58 -3.97
C LEU A 307 -3.61 27.58 -3.45
N PRO A 308 -2.68 27.99 -2.57
CA PRO A 308 -1.72 27.07 -1.96
C PRO A 308 -2.40 25.82 -1.39
N GLY A 309 -1.98 24.64 -1.88
CA GLY A 309 -2.51 23.33 -1.47
C GLY A 309 -3.84 22.90 -2.11
N SER A 310 -4.40 23.68 -3.05
CA SER A 310 -5.72 23.44 -3.66
C SER A 310 -5.71 23.66 -5.17
N GLY A 311 -6.44 22.81 -5.92
CA GLY A 311 -6.51 22.86 -7.38
C GLY A 311 -5.14 22.79 -8.06
N ALA A 312 -4.85 23.74 -8.95
CA ALA A 312 -3.54 23.91 -9.59
C ALA A 312 -2.43 24.32 -8.59
N GLY A 313 -2.81 24.76 -7.40
CA GLY A 313 -1.91 25.12 -6.31
C GLY A 313 -1.48 23.96 -5.39
N ARG A 314 -1.88 22.71 -5.71
CA ARG A 314 -1.46 21.51 -4.96
C ARG A 314 0.05 21.31 -4.92
N LEU A 315 0.75 21.67 -6.00
CA LEU A 315 2.21 21.77 -6.01
C LEU A 315 2.64 23.22 -5.86
N GLY A 316 3.48 23.54 -4.88
CA GLY A 316 4.03 24.85 -4.61
C GLY A 316 5.04 25.33 -5.64
N LEU A 317 5.26 26.63 -5.65
CA LEU A 317 6.26 27.27 -6.50
C LEU A 317 7.64 27.17 -5.84
N ILE A 318 8.58 26.56 -6.56
CA ILE A 318 10.00 26.46 -6.20
C ILE A 318 10.78 27.48 -7.03
N SER A 319 11.72 28.18 -6.39
CA SER A 319 12.62 29.14 -7.03
C SER A 319 14.02 28.56 -7.11
N ASN A 320 14.57 28.46 -8.32
CA ASN A 320 15.96 28.06 -8.56
C ASN A 320 16.68 29.12 -9.40
N GLY A 321 17.43 29.99 -8.72
CA GLY A 321 18.04 31.16 -9.34
C GLY A 321 16.97 32.11 -9.90
N SER A 322 16.95 32.30 -11.22
CA SER A 322 15.93 33.11 -11.92
C SER A 322 14.77 32.30 -12.49
N ALA A 323 14.77 30.97 -12.36
CA ALA A 323 13.71 30.10 -12.85
C ALA A 323 12.73 29.74 -11.73
N MET A 324 11.45 29.67 -12.07
CA MET A 324 10.36 29.23 -11.19
C MET A 324 9.71 27.99 -11.80
N TYR A 325 9.36 27.01 -10.97
CA TYR A 325 8.65 25.81 -11.41
C TYR A 325 7.79 25.23 -10.29
N ARG A 326 6.78 24.43 -10.66
CA ARG A 326 6.05 23.53 -9.75
C ARG A 326 6.51 22.09 -9.89
N LEU A 327 6.98 21.74 -11.09
CA LEU A 327 7.61 20.47 -11.39
C LEU A 327 8.88 20.73 -12.22
N ARG A 328 10.00 20.16 -11.79
CA ARG A 328 11.23 20.09 -12.58
C ARG A 328 11.63 18.65 -12.73
N VAL A 329 12.08 18.31 -13.94
CA VAL A 329 12.59 16.98 -14.27
C VAL A 329 14.01 17.15 -14.73
N VAL A 330 14.92 16.42 -14.12
CA VAL A 330 16.33 16.37 -14.53
C VAL A 330 16.61 14.96 -15.05
N SER A 331 17.06 14.86 -16.30
CA SER A 331 17.70 13.64 -16.78
C SER A 331 19.18 13.73 -16.50
N ARG A 332 19.73 12.75 -15.78
CA ARG A 332 21.17 12.59 -15.58
C ARG A 332 21.60 11.18 -15.93
N ARG A 333 22.91 11.02 -16.09
CA ARG A 333 23.55 9.71 -16.16
C ARG A 333 24.21 9.44 -14.83
N GLU A 334 24.05 8.22 -14.36
CA GLU A 334 24.80 7.72 -13.22
C GLU A 334 25.69 6.57 -13.67
N LEU A 335 26.95 6.65 -13.26
CA LEU A 335 27.95 5.61 -13.47
C LEU A 335 27.92 4.71 -12.24
N ASP A 336 26.91 3.84 -12.18
CA ASP A 336 26.75 2.95 -11.04
C ASP A 336 26.19 1.59 -11.51
N ASN A 337 27.05 0.58 -11.38
CA ASN A 337 26.72 -0.83 -11.58
C ASN A 337 27.11 -1.68 -10.37
N THR A 338 27.47 -1.03 -9.26
CA THR A 338 27.86 -1.74 -8.04
C THR A 338 26.60 -1.89 -7.21
N SER A 339 26.16 -3.12 -7.03
CA SER A 339 25.07 -3.36 -6.09
C SER A 339 25.44 -2.86 -4.69
N PRO A 340 24.48 -2.25 -3.97
CA PRO A 340 24.63 -1.95 -2.56
C PRO A 340 25.10 -3.15 -1.76
N ASP A 341 25.83 -2.88 -0.68
CA ASP A 341 26.05 -3.92 0.32
C ASP A 341 24.71 -4.33 0.94
N HIS A 342 24.66 -5.52 1.53
CA HIS A 342 23.43 -6.00 2.15
C HIS A 342 23.25 -5.42 3.56
N PRO A 343 22.00 -5.22 4.03
CA PRO A 343 21.70 -4.85 5.41
C PRO A 343 22.39 -5.78 6.44
N ARG A 344 23.39 -5.27 7.16
CA ARG A 344 24.21 -6.12 8.06
C ARG A 344 23.63 -6.19 9.46
N ARG A 345 24.03 -7.23 10.21
CA ARG A 345 23.67 -7.43 11.63
C ARG A 345 22.17 -7.30 11.83
N ILE A 346 21.35 -7.95 11.01
CA ILE A 346 19.92 -8.00 11.25
C ILE A 346 19.66 -8.75 12.58
N ARG A 347 18.87 -8.17 13.49
CA ARG A 347 18.49 -8.78 14.79
C ARG A 347 17.15 -8.21 15.29
N PRO A 348 16.32 -9.00 16.01
CA PRO A 348 15.13 -8.46 16.66
C PRO A 348 15.52 -7.58 17.85
N THR A 349 14.80 -6.49 18.07
CA THR A 349 14.91 -5.62 19.26
C THR A 349 13.67 -5.65 20.14
N ALA A 350 12.50 -5.84 19.55
CA ALA A 350 11.25 -6.01 20.28
C ALA A 350 10.37 -7.03 19.57
N LEU A 351 9.75 -7.93 20.34
CA LEU A 351 8.80 -8.91 19.85
C LEU A 351 7.57 -8.83 20.73
N THR A 352 6.41 -8.74 20.09
CA THR A 352 5.11 -8.84 20.77
C THR A 352 4.36 -10.03 20.20
N SER A 353 3.12 -10.23 20.66
CA SER A 353 2.24 -11.23 20.08
C SER A 353 1.82 -10.89 18.64
N THR A 354 1.93 -9.61 18.21
CA THR A 354 1.46 -9.18 16.89
C THR A 354 2.38 -8.25 16.11
N SER A 355 3.60 -8.05 16.58
CA SER A 355 4.59 -7.24 15.89
C SER A 355 6.01 -7.71 16.17
N ALA A 356 6.91 -7.42 15.24
CA ALA A 356 8.33 -7.63 15.38
C ALA A 356 9.08 -6.37 14.94
N THR A 357 9.82 -5.76 15.86
CA THR A 357 10.77 -4.71 15.53
C THR A 357 12.14 -5.34 15.30
N VAL A 358 12.68 -5.09 14.12
CA VAL A 358 13.98 -5.57 13.67
C VAL A 358 14.89 -4.37 13.50
N THR A 359 16.14 -4.52 13.92
CA THR A 359 17.21 -3.57 13.67
C THR A 359 18.21 -4.16 12.70
N PHE A 360 18.79 -3.32 11.86
CA PHE A 360 19.90 -3.65 10.98
C PHE A 360 20.86 -2.46 10.90
N ILE A 361 22.03 -2.67 10.30
CA ILE A 361 22.98 -1.61 10.01
C ILE A 361 22.84 -1.23 8.54
N ALA A 362 22.55 0.05 8.28
CA ALA A 362 22.41 0.59 6.94
C ALA A 362 23.66 0.27 6.10
N PRO A 363 23.51 -0.37 4.93
CA PRO A 363 24.63 -0.62 4.02
C PRO A 363 25.09 0.66 3.33
N GLY A 364 26.23 0.58 2.65
CA GLY A 364 26.64 1.59 1.67
C GLY A 364 26.16 1.23 0.28
N ASP A 365 26.05 2.27 -0.56
CA ASP A 365 25.69 2.21 -1.97
C ASP A 365 26.82 1.55 -2.77
N ASP A 366 27.96 2.23 -2.85
CA ASP A 366 29.18 1.67 -3.43
C ASP A 366 30.07 1.12 -2.31
N TYR A 367 29.80 -0.12 -1.91
CA TYR A 367 30.39 -0.76 -0.72
C TYR A 367 30.02 -0.08 0.61
N GLN A 368 30.76 0.97 0.98
CA GLN A 368 30.60 1.71 2.24
C GLN A 368 30.50 3.21 2.04
N GLU A 369 30.45 3.65 0.78
CA GLU A 369 30.29 5.05 0.39
C GLU A 369 28.84 5.32 -0.01
N GLY A 370 28.32 6.48 0.39
CA GLY A 370 26.97 6.92 0.04
C GLY A 370 25.84 6.14 0.73
N PRO A 371 24.73 6.82 1.12
CA PRO A 371 23.54 6.11 1.55
C PRO A 371 22.85 5.44 0.36
N VAL A 372 22.30 4.25 0.58
CA VAL A 372 21.39 3.60 -0.38
C VAL A 372 20.14 4.44 -0.64
N LYS A 373 19.41 4.16 -1.72
CA LYS A 373 18.17 4.87 -2.05
C LYS A 373 16.93 4.31 -1.41
N GLY A 374 16.93 3.02 -1.10
CA GLY A 374 15.80 2.41 -0.45
C GLY A 374 16.04 0.99 0.02
N TYR A 375 15.00 0.47 0.66
CA TYR A 375 14.94 -0.90 1.12
C TYR A 375 13.64 -1.51 0.64
N GLU A 376 13.71 -2.78 0.28
CA GLU A 376 12.55 -3.63 0.12
C GLU A 376 12.54 -4.62 1.29
N VAL A 377 11.42 -4.66 2.00
CA VAL A 377 11.25 -5.51 3.19
C VAL A 377 10.04 -6.39 2.99
N ARG A 378 10.21 -7.70 3.17
CA ARG A 378 9.13 -8.69 3.02
C ARG A 378 9.17 -9.72 4.13
N TYR A 379 8.04 -10.38 4.38
CA TYR A 379 7.92 -11.42 5.41
C TYR A 379 7.08 -12.62 4.96
N ARG A 380 7.33 -13.78 5.56
CA ARG A 380 6.56 -15.04 5.37
C ARG A 380 6.36 -15.73 6.71
N ALA A 381 5.17 -16.26 6.98
CA ALA A 381 4.96 -17.20 8.07
C ALA A 381 5.55 -18.56 7.70
N ILE A 382 6.38 -19.15 8.57
CA ILE A 382 7.10 -20.40 8.29
C ILE A 382 6.81 -21.52 9.30
N GLY A 383 6.09 -21.22 10.38
CA GLY A 383 5.64 -22.22 11.34
C GLY A 383 4.98 -21.61 12.56
N VAL A 384 4.45 -22.48 13.41
CA VAL A 384 3.94 -22.12 14.74
C VAL A 384 4.99 -22.52 15.77
N ALA A 385 5.15 -21.72 16.82
CA ALA A 385 6.08 -21.98 17.90
C ALA A 385 5.84 -23.39 18.48
N GLY A 386 6.88 -24.21 18.51
CA GLY A 386 6.80 -25.58 19.02
C GLY A 386 6.18 -26.61 18.08
N ALA A 387 5.80 -26.24 16.86
CA ALA A 387 5.36 -27.17 15.81
C ALA A 387 6.46 -27.40 14.75
N ASP A 388 6.32 -28.47 13.96
CA ASP A 388 7.16 -28.69 12.78
C ASP A 388 6.99 -27.54 11.79
N ARG A 389 8.09 -27.15 11.12
CA ARG A 389 8.08 -26.10 10.10
C ARG A 389 7.13 -26.47 8.96
N VAL A 390 6.20 -25.57 8.62
CA VAL A 390 5.17 -25.81 7.59
C VAL A 390 5.40 -24.92 6.36
N GLY A 391 6.09 -23.79 6.51
CA GLY A 391 6.38 -22.86 5.42
C GLY A 391 7.87 -22.75 5.09
N GLU A 392 8.16 -22.28 3.88
CA GLU A 392 9.53 -22.05 3.41
C GLU A 392 10.03 -20.66 3.85
N PRO A 393 11.27 -20.56 4.37
CA PRO A 393 11.90 -19.27 4.66
C PRO A 393 12.09 -18.45 3.38
N ILE A 394 12.26 -17.15 3.57
CA ILE A 394 12.53 -16.26 2.45
C ILE A 394 13.89 -16.60 1.84
N THR A 395 13.92 -16.71 0.52
CA THR A 395 15.09 -16.87 -0.33
C THR A 395 15.07 -15.82 -1.44
N GLU A 396 16.17 -15.67 -2.17
CA GLU A 396 16.21 -14.80 -3.36
C GLU A 396 15.13 -15.15 -4.39
N GLU A 397 14.82 -16.45 -4.55
CA GLU A 397 13.85 -16.94 -5.53
C GLU A 397 12.41 -16.58 -5.17
N ASN A 398 12.06 -16.60 -3.89
CA ASN A 398 10.70 -16.37 -3.42
C ASN A 398 10.48 -14.95 -2.84
N PHE A 399 11.53 -14.11 -2.79
CA PHE A 399 11.46 -12.78 -2.20
C PHE A 399 10.36 -11.93 -2.83
N SER A 400 10.36 -11.75 -4.15
CA SER A 400 9.37 -10.93 -4.88
C SER A 400 7.91 -11.40 -4.74
N THR A 401 7.69 -12.65 -4.34
CA THR A 401 6.35 -13.22 -4.11
C THR A 401 5.94 -13.23 -2.63
N SER A 402 6.79 -12.75 -1.74
CA SER A 402 6.55 -12.70 -0.30
C SER A 402 5.78 -11.44 0.11
N THR A 403 5.12 -11.46 1.27
CA THR A 403 4.28 -10.34 1.72
C THR A 403 5.12 -9.09 1.98
N VAL A 404 4.76 -7.96 1.38
CA VAL A 404 5.45 -6.67 1.54
C VAL A 404 5.20 -6.11 2.94
N VAL A 405 6.27 -5.62 3.59
CA VAL A 405 6.15 -4.78 4.78
C VAL A 405 5.90 -3.36 4.30
N THR A 406 4.73 -2.84 4.67
CA THR A 406 4.22 -1.54 4.19
C THR A 406 4.86 -0.36 4.92
N THR A 407 5.41 -0.58 6.11
CA THR A 407 6.15 0.42 6.87
C THR A 407 7.41 0.85 6.10
N SER A 408 7.48 2.12 5.72
CA SER A 408 8.65 2.67 5.04
C SER A 408 9.87 2.75 5.98
N VAL A 409 11.03 2.36 5.47
CA VAL A 409 12.31 2.50 6.17
C VAL A 409 12.93 3.86 5.82
N ALA A 410 13.35 4.62 6.83
CA ALA A 410 14.03 5.89 6.59
C ALA A 410 15.45 5.66 6.04
N ILE A 411 15.86 6.48 5.07
CA ILE A 411 17.23 6.45 4.54
C ILE A 411 18.18 7.10 5.54
N SER A 412 19.33 6.49 5.74
CA SER A 412 20.41 7.03 6.57
C SER A 412 21.78 6.75 5.99
N LEU A 413 22.77 7.44 6.57
CA LEU A 413 24.16 7.22 6.24
C LEU A 413 24.58 5.76 6.51
N PRO A 414 25.54 5.20 5.74
CA PRO A 414 26.05 3.86 5.97
C PRO A 414 26.54 3.67 7.40
N ARG A 415 26.46 2.42 7.88
CA ARG A 415 26.86 2.00 9.23
C ARG A 415 26.04 2.56 10.38
N THR A 416 24.97 3.31 10.10
CA THR A 416 24.02 3.74 11.12
C THR A 416 23.02 2.63 11.42
N GLU A 417 22.53 2.60 12.66
CA GLU A 417 21.51 1.65 13.07
C GLU A 417 20.13 2.11 12.57
N GLN A 418 19.42 1.20 11.94
CA GLN A 418 18.08 1.39 11.38
C GLN A 418 17.08 0.46 12.04
N LEU A 419 15.83 0.91 12.13
CA LEU A 419 14.73 0.15 12.71
C LEU A 419 13.60 0.00 11.70
N ILE A 420 13.00 -1.19 11.69
CA ILE A 420 11.78 -1.48 10.96
C ILE A 420 10.86 -2.28 11.86
N THR A 421 9.60 -1.87 11.95
CA THR A 421 8.56 -2.61 12.67
C THR A 421 7.64 -3.27 11.66
N VAL A 422 7.57 -4.60 11.74
CA VAL A 422 6.60 -5.42 11.03
C VAL A 422 5.40 -5.62 11.95
N GLU A 423 4.26 -5.09 11.56
CA GLU A 423 3.00 -5.17 12.31
C GLU A 423 2.07 -6.24 11.73
N GLY A 424 0.96 -6.52 12.42
CA GLY A 424 -0.07 -7.43 11.90
C GLY A 424 0.28 -8.92 11.97
N LEU A 425 1.28 -9.30 12.77
CA LEU A 425 1.72 -10.69 12.91
C LEU A 425 0.76 -11.52 13.77
N LEU A 426 0.76 -12.83 13.57
CA LEU A 426 0.04 -13.78 14.42
C LEU A 426 0.90 -14.14 15.65
N PRO A 427 0.29 -14.34 16.84
CA PRO A 427 1.00 -14.82 18.03
C PRO A 427 1.59 -16.22 17.84
N GLU A 428 2.64 -16.53 18.58
CA GLU A 428 3.31 -17.84 18.57
C GLU A 428 3.60 -18.35 17.16
N THR A 429 3.94 -17.45 16.25
CA THR A 429 4.19 -17.76 14.84
C THR A 429 5.61 -17.36 14.50
N THR A 430 6.35 -18.29 13.91
CA THR A 430 7.69 -18.04 13.39
C THR A 430 7.57 -17.44 12.00
N TYR A 431 8.18 -16.28 11.82
CA TYR A 431 8.26 -15.53 10.58
C TYR A 431 9.69 -15.47 10.07
N SER A 432 9.86 -15.60 8.76
CA SER A 432 11.07 -15.21 8.05
C SER A 432 10.88 -13.80 7.50
N ILE A 433 11.79 -12.88 7.83
CA ILE A 433 11.79 -11.48 7.38
C ILE A 433 13.04 -11.26 6.53
N GLY A 434 12.85 -10.78 5.30
CA GLY A 434 13.90 -10.47 4.35
C GLY A 434 14.02 -8.96 4.11
N ILE A 435 15.24 -8.46 4.03
CA ILE A 435 15.56 -7.06 3.74
C ILE A 435 16.65 -7.02 2.65
N ARG A 436 16.42 -6.26 1.58
CA ARG A 436 17.46 -5.88 0.62
C ARG A 436 17.46 -4.37 0.39
N ALA A 437 18.61 -3.83 0.03
CA ALA A 437 18.77 -2.41 -0.31
C ALA A 437 18.86 -2.23 -1.84
N PHE A 438 18.56 -1.03 -2.33
CA PHE A 438 18.77 -0.65 -3.73
C PHE A 438 19.32 0.78 -3.86
N ASP A 439 20.03 1.04 -4.96
CA ASP A 439 20.68 2.32 -5.28
C ASP A 439 19.91 3.19 -6.28
N ASP A 440 20.54 4.26 -6.77
CA ASP A 440 20.00 5.19 -7.79
C ASP A 440 19.74 4.51 -9.14
N CYS A 441 20.50 3.48 -9.46
CA CYS A 441 20.39 2.69 -10.67
C CYS A 441 19.50 1.44 -10.51
N ARG A 442 18.88 1.27 -9.34
CA ARG A 442 18.14 0.06 -8.93
C ARG A 442 18.98 -1.23 -8.97
N ASN A 443 20.31 -1.15 -8.82
CA ASN A 443 21.04 -2.36 -8.48
C ASN A 443 20.62 -2.78 -7.07
N ILE A 444 20.43 -4.08 -6.87
CA ILE A 444 19.90 -4.65 -5.62
C ILE A 444 21.00 -5.36 -4.83
N SER A 445 21.03 -5.15 -3.52
CA SER A 445 21.91 -5.91 -2.63
C SER A 445 21.52 -7.39 -2.59
N THR A 446 22.43 -8.25 -2.15
CA THR A 446 22.04 -9.59 -1.70
C THR A 446 21.06 -9.51 -0.53
N LEU A 447 20.21 -10.51 -0.40
CA LEU A 447 19.17 -10.55 0.61
C LEU A 447 19.72 -10.83 2.02
N SER A 448 19.23 -10.08 3.00
CA SER A 448 19.46 -10.34 4.43
C SER A 448 18.20 -10.91 5.07
N VAL A 449 18.30 -12.09 5.67
CA VAL A 449 17.13 -12.80 6.22
C VAL A 449 17.30 -13.03 7.71
N ILE A 450 16.21 -12.88 8.46
CA ILE A 450 16.11 -13.25 9.87
C ILE A 450 14.85 -14.06 10.14
N GLU A 451 14.95 -15.00 11.08
CA GLU A 451 13.78 -15.67 11.65
C GLU A 451 13.44 -15.05 13.00
N VAL A 452 12.17 -14.71 13.22
CA VAL A 452 11.64 -14.22 14.50
C VAL A 452 10.41 -15.03 14.88
N THR A 453 10.23 -15.29 16.17
CA THR A 453 9.00 -15.93 16.68
C THR A 453 8.28 -14.93 17.56
N THR A 454 7.05 -14.59 17.19
CA THR A 454 6.20 -13.71 18.01
C THR A 454 5.94 -14.35 19.36
N THR A 455 5.76 -13.52 20.39
CA THR A 455 5.58 -14.04 21.75
C THR A 455 4.25 -14.74 21.90
N GLU A 456 4.14 -15.59 22.92
CA GLU A 456 2.86 -16.07 23.39
C GLU A 456 1.95 -14.88 23.69
N ARG A 457 0.67 -15.06 23.41
CA ARG A 457 -0.33 -14.09 23.81
C ARG A 457 -0.44 -14.14 25.33
N THR A 458 -0.14 -13.04 26.01
CA THR A 458 -0.29 -12.96 27.46
C THR A 458 -1.75 -13.23 27.86
N SER A 459 -1.95 -14.31 28.63
CA SER A 459 -3.23 -14.66 29.27
C SER A 459 -3.74 -13.46 30.07
N GLY A 460 -4.80 -12.84 29.57
CA GLY A 460 -5.30 -11.53 30.00
C GLY A 460 -5.73 -10.66 28.82
N ASP A 461 -5.25 -10.96 27.61
CA ASP A 461 -5.49 -10.17 26.40
C ASP A 461 -6.23 -10.95 25.29
N VAL A 462 -7.05 -11.95 25.65
CA VAL A 462 -8.02 -12.62 24.75
C VAL A 462 -9.26 -13.16 25.47
N ASP A 463 -10.32 -12.36 25.43
CA ASP A 463 -11.66 -12.63 24.88
C ASP A 463 -12.13 -14.07 24.54
N ALA A 464 -11.97 -15.04 25.44
CA ALA A 464 -12.22 -16.45 25.18
C ALA A 464 -13.54 -16.99 25.77
N CYS A 465 -14.65 -16.69 25.10
CA CYS A 465 -15.90 -17.44 25.26
C CYS A 465 -16.12 -18.35 24.04
N PHE A 466 -15.23 -19.33 23.81
CA PHE A 466 -15.24 -20.23 22.64
C PHE A 466 -16.59 -20.89 22.32
N ILE A 467 -17.26 -21.48 23.32
CA ILE A 467 -18.54 -22.17 23.10
C ILE A 467 -19.65 -21.15 22.80
N ALA A 468 -19.69 -20.04 23.54
CA ALA A 468 -20.68 -18.98 23.29
C ALA A 468 -20.43 -18.29 21.93
N THR A 469 -19.18 -18.07 21.55
CA THR A 469 -18.78 -17.53 20.25
C THR A 469 -19.18 -18.48 19.12
N ALA A 470 -19.01 -19.79 19.31
CA ALA A 470 -19.45 -20.81 18.36
C ALA A 470 -20.98 -20.90 18.26
N ALA A 471 -21.70 -20.67 19.36
CA ALA A 471 -23.16 -20.75 19.43
C ALA A 471 -23.86 -19.49 18.86
N PHE A 472 -23.37 -18.30 19.22
CA PHE A 472 -23.94 -16.99 18.86
C PHE A 472 -23.27 -16.36 17.63
N GLY A 473 -22.22 -16.99 17.11
CA GLY A 473 -21.59 -16.61 15.85
C GLY A 473 -20.85 -15.27 15.89
N SER A 474 -20.56 -14.70 17.07
CA SER A 474 -19.72 -13.51 17.22
C SER A 474 -19.18 -13.42 18.64
N LYS A 475 -17.95 -12.93 18.78
CA LYS A 475 -17.36 -12.59 20.08
C LYS A 475 -18.01 -11.37 20.74
N MET A 476 -18.72 -10.54 19.97
CA MET A 476 -19.38 -9.31 20.43
C MET A 476 -20.91 -9.41 20.36
N ALA A 477 -21.45 -10.62 20.29
CA ALA A 477 -22.89 -10.77 20.53
C ALA A 477 -23.16 -10.34 21.98
N GLY A 478 -24.19 -9.51 22.21
CA GLY A 478 -24.51 -9.02 23.56
C GLY A 478 -24.62 -10.16 24.59
N ASP A 479 -25.11 -11.32 24.16
CA ASP A 479 -25.23 -12.52 24.99
C ASP A 479 -23.87 -13.12 25.37
N VAL A 480 -22.86 -12.98 24.50
CA VAL A 480 -21.48 -13.41 24.77
C VAL A 480 -20.80 -12.47 25.76
N GLU A 481 -21.11 -11.17 25.71
CA GLU A 481 -20.64 -10.18 26.69
C GLU A 481 -21.25 -10.42 28.07
N GLU A 482 -22.54 -10.75 28.16
CA GLU A 482 -23.19 -11.11 29.44
C GLU A 482 -22.61 -12.39 30.05
N LEU A 483 -22.33 -13.41 29.23
CA LEU A 483 -21.67 -14.64 29.69
C LEU A 483 -20.22 -14.39 30.16
N ARG A 484 -19.51 -13.42 29.56
CA ARG A 484 -18.19 -12.97 30.04
C ARG A 484 -18.29 -12.27 31.38
N SER A 485 -19.24 -11.34 31.50
CA SER A 485 -19.53 -10.64 32.76
C SER A 485 -19.86 -11.64 33.87
N PHE A 486 -20.67 -12.66 33.60
CA PHE A 486 -20.98 -13.74 34.54
C PHE A 486 -19.73 -14.55 34.96
N ARG A 487 -18.91 -14.96 33.99
CA ARG A 487 -17.65 -15.66 34.24
C ARG A 487 -16.74 -14.86 35.16
N ASP A 488 -16.51 -13.59 34.83
CA ASP A 488 -15.52 -12.75 35.51
C ASP A 488 -16.01 -12.26 36.88
N ARG A 489 -17.30 -11.94 37.00
CA ARG A 489 -17.85 -11.33 38.23
C ARG A 489 -18.41 -12.35 39.22
N ILE A 490 -18.81 -13.53 38.76
CA ILE A 490 -19.45 -14.56 39.60
C ILE A 490 -18.56 -15.82 39.69
N LEU A 491 -18.21 -16.45 38.57
CA LEU A 491 -17.46 -17.72 38.61
C LEU A 491 -16.01 -17.52 39.11
N GLY A 492 -15.32 -16.49 38.63
CA GLY A 492 -13.94 -16.17 39.02
C GLY A 492 -13.76 -15.72 40.47
N LYS A 493 -14.82 -15.64 41.27
CA LYS A 493 -14.75 -15.30 42.72
C LYS A 493 -14.82 -16.53 43.63
N THR A 494 -14.92 -17.72 43.08
CA THR A 494 -15.08 -18.95 43.86
C THR A 494 -14.12 -20.03 43.36
N VAL A 495 -13.56 -20.82 44.28
CA VAL A 495 -12.61 -21.90 43.95
C VAL A 495 -13.22 -22.92 42.98
N LEU A 496 -14.52 -23.24 43.13
CA LEU A 496 -15.23 -24.13 42.22
C LEU A 496 -15.51 -23.48 40.86
N GLY A 497 -15.71 -22.16 40.81
CA GLY A 497 -15.91 -21.43 39.57
C GLY A 497 -14.60 -21.24 38.79
N GLU A 498 -13.46 -21.03 39.46
CA GLU A 498 -12.14 -21.05 38.82
C GLU A 498 -11.82 -22.41 38.20
N LEU A 499 -12.11 -23.52 38.90
CA LEU A 499 -11.97 -24.88 38.36
C LEU A 499 -12.87 -25.10 37.13
N ALA A 500 -14.10 -24.58 37.17
CA ALA A 500 -15.02 -24.65 36.03
C ALA A 500 -14.53 -23.83 34.83
N ILE A 501 -13.92 -22.66 35.09
CA ILE A 501 -13.28 -21.83 34.08
C ILE A 501 -12.08 -22.57 33.47
N GLU A 502 -11.23 -23.19 34.28
CA GLU A 502 -10.06 -23.94 33.82
C GLU A 502 -10.46 -25.15 32.97
N ALA A 503 -11.46 -25.92 33.41
CA ALA A 503 -12.02 -27.01 32.63
C ALA A 503 -12.63 -26.49 31.31
N TYR A 504 -13.32 -25.34 31.35
CA TYR A 504 -13.86 -24.70 30.16
C TYR A 504 -12.76 -24.27 29.18
N TYR A 505 -11.63 -23.74 29.65
CA TYR A 505 -10.49 -23.39 28.79
C TYR A 505 -9.76 -24.63 28.25
N THR A 506 -9.72 -25.71 29.02
CA THR A 506 -9.05 -26.96 28.64
C THR A 506 -9.84 -27.73 27.58
N PHE A 507 -11.17 -27.84 27.72
CA PHE A 507 -12.00 -28.66 26.83
C PHE A 507 -12.82 -27.82 25.82
N GLY A 508 -13.08 -26.55 26.12
CA GLY A 508 -13.92 -25.65 25.34
C GLY A 508 -13.51 -25.48 23.87
N PRO A 509 -12.20 -25.37 23.52
CA PRO A 509 -11.77 -25.26 22.13
C PRO A 509 -12.05 -26.50 21.26
N ALA A 510 -12.07 -27.70 21.85
CA ALA A 510 -12.44 -28.92 21.12
C ALA A 510 -13.96 -28.99 20.91
N VAL A 511 -14.72 -28.63 21.94
CA VAL A 511 -16.19 -28.61 21.91
C VAL A 511 -16.72 -27.51 20.98
N SER A 512 -16.10 -26.33 20.96
CA SER A 512 -16.52 -25.20 20.12
C SER A 512 -16.34 -25.47 18.63
N ARG A 513 -15.31 -26.24 18.23
CA ARG A 513 -15.14 -26.67 16.82
C ARG A 513 -16.28 -27.55 16.36
N LEU A 514 -16.70 -28.52 17.17
CA LEU A 514 -17.84 -29.39 16.88
C LEU A 514 -19.16 -28.60 16.78
N ILE A 515 -19.36 -27.64 17.70
CA ILE A 515 -20.54 -26.76 17.67
C ILE A 515 -20.51 -25.84 16.44
N GLY A 516 -19.32 -25.34 16.07
CA GLY A 516 -19.12 -24.45 14.94
C GLY A 516 -19.40 -25.08 13.57
N GLU A 517 -19.46 -26.40 13.45
CA GLU A 517 -19.67 -27.08 12.15
C GLU A 517 -21.13 -27.47 11.89
N SER A 518 -22.03 -27.30 12.88
CA SER A 518 -23.43 -27.76 12.78
C SER A 518 -24.44 -26.77 13.35
N GLU A 519 -25.36 -26.30 12.51
CA GLU A 519 -26.47 -25.43 12.95
C GLU A 519 -27.31 -26.03 14.07
N LEU A 520 -27.49 -27.36 14.07
CA LEU A 520 -28.22 -28.06 15.13
C LEU A 520 -27.49 -27.97 16.47
N LEU A 521 -26.16 -28.10 16.46
CA LEU A 521 -25.34 -27.97 17.68
C LEU A 521 -25.25 -26.52 18.15
N ARG A 522 -25.20 -25.54 17.23
CA ARG A 522 -25.28 -24.11 17.57
C ARG A 522 -26.61 -23.77 18.23
N ALA A 523 -27.73 -24.22 17.68
CA ALA A 523 -29.06 -23.99 18.24
C ALA A 523 -29.21 -24.62 19.64
N THR A 524 -28.67 -25.84 19.81
CA THR A 524 -28.66 -26.54 21.11
C THR A 524 -27.79 -25.79 22.13
N ALA A 525 -26.61 -25.34 21.73
CA ALA A 525 -25.72 -24.57 22.60
C ALA A 525 -26.32 -23.21 22.99
N ARG A 526 -27.00 -22.52 22.06
CA ARG A 526 -27.75 -21.29 22.36
C ARG A 526 -28.84 -21.55 23.39
N GLY A 527 -29.70 -22.55 23.18
CA GLY A 527 -30.76 -22.90 24.13
C GLY A 527 -30.24 -23.35 25.51
N ALA A 528 -29.04 -23.91 25.59
CA ALA A 528 -28.41 -24.25 26.87
C ALA A 528 -27.81 -23.04 27.61
N LEU A 529 -27.38 -22.01 26.88
CA LEU A 529 -26.77 -20.80 27.43
C LEU A 529 -27.80 -19.69 27.72
N GLU A 530 -28.93 -19.69 27.02
CA GLU A 530 -30.00 -18.68 27.12
C GLU A 530 -30.53 -18.47 28.55
N PRO A 531 -30.77 -19.50 29.39
CA PRO A 531 -31.20 -19.29 30.77
C PRO A 531 -30.18 -18.55 31.64
N ILE A 532 -28.89 -18.69 31.33
CA ILE A 532 -27.82 -17.98 32.04
C ILE A 532 -27.82 -16.53 31.56
N VAL A 533 -27.84 -16.30 30.25
CA VAL A 533 -27.91 -14.96 29.65
C VAL A 533 -29.09 -14.16 30.20
N ASP A 534 -30.29 -14.76 30.25
CA ASP A 534 -31.49 -14.11 30.79
C ASP A 534 -31.44 -13.86 32.31
N ALA A 535 -30.62 -14.60 33.04
CA ALA A 535 -30.44 -14.41 34.48
C ALA A 535 -29.40 -13.33 34.83
N VAL A 536 -28.50 -12.98 33.90
CA VAL A 536 -27.51 -11.90 34.07
C VAL A 536 -27.83 -10.59 33.35
N ARG A 537 -28.77 -10.59 32.39
CA ARG A 537 -29.46 -9.39 31.93
C ARG A 537 -30.30 -8.78 33.05
#